data_AF-A0A7W0LYI0-F1
#
_entry.id   AF-A0A7W0LYI0-F1
#
_cell.length_a   1.000
_cell.length_b   1.000
_cell.length_c   1.000
_cell.angle_alpha   90.00
_cell.angle_beta   90.00
_cell.angle_gamma   90.00
#
_symmetry.space_group_name_H-M   'P 1'
#
loop_
_entity.id
_entity.type
_entity.pdbx_description
1 polymer ?
#
loop_
_entity_poly.entity_id
_entity_poly.type
_entity_poly.pdbx_seq_one_letter_code
_entity_poly.pdbx_strand_id
1 'polypeptide(L)'
;PGDSGNLAAGRPTLSSSVEGPGYEARNGADGSRATRWSSGHSLSTAQWWRVDLGSARTISRVVVNWEWAYASKYQIQTSSDHRRWSTAATVTLPGAREQATSFSPRQARYVRIVATTRVLNNVSLWEAGVYGPVQSGTVTGQRAQAARTKGRQERCGRAARRLARRHHVRLPARCAGS
;
A
#
# COMPACT_ATOMS: atom_id res chain seq x y z
N PRO A 1 -5.93 2.43 -11.28
CA PRO A 1 -5.86 1.29 -10.33
C PRO A 1 -4.92 1.66 -9.18
N GLY A 2 -5.47 2.12 -8.07
CA GLY A 2 -4.69 2.56 -6.92
C GLY A 2 -4.22 1.36 -6.12
N ASP A 3 -2.96 1.40 -5.68
CA ASP A 3 -2.55 0.60 -4.54
C ASP A 3 -3.57 0.81 -3.40
N SER A 4 -3.92 -0.26 -2.69
CA SER A 4 -4.47 -0.07 -1.35
C SER A 4 -3.42 0.75 -0.60
N GLY A 5 -3.77 1.99 -0.20
CA GLY A 5 -2.82 3.00 0.28
C GLY A 5 -1.87 2.49 1.37
N ASN A 6 -0.81 3.25 1.68
CA ASN A 6 0.24 2.80 2.60
C ASN A 6 -0.32 2.27 3.93
N LEU A 7 -0.25 0.95 4.12
CA LEU A 7 -0.79 0.23 5.28
C LEU A 7 0.03 0.48 6.54
N ALA A 8 1.27 0.95 6.40
CA ALA A 8 2.17 1.27 7.51
C ALA A 8 2.00 2.70 8.04
N ALA A 9 1.35 3.60 7.29
CA ALA A 9 1.28 5.01 7.66
C ALA A 9 0.61 5.20 9.04
N GLY A 10 1.30 5.90 9.95
CA GLY A 10 0.87 6.18 11.32
C GLY A 10 0.75 4.94 12.22
N ARG A 11 1.26 3.77 11.79
CA ARG A 11 1.16 2.54 12.57
C ARG A 11 2.25 2.47 13.65
N PRO A 12 2.03 1.70 14.74
CA PRO A 12 3.04 1.47 15.74
C PRO A 12 4.29 0.80 15.15
N THR A 13 5.46 1.32 15.48
CA THR A 13 6.75 0.80 15.02
C THR A 13 7.69 0.55 16.19
N LEU A 14 8.64 -0.36 15.98
CA LEU A 14 9.76 -0.60 16.88
C LEU A 14 11.03 -0.82 16.06
N SER A 15 12.18 -0.71 16.71
CA SER A 15 13.48 -0.94 16.09
C SER A 15 14.40 -1.72 17.04
N SER A 16 15.51 -2.22 16.50
CA SER A 16 16.60 -2.83 17.29
C SER A 16 17.23 -1.84 18.27
N SER A 17 17.36 -0.59 17.83
CA SER A 17 17.99 0.49 18.58
C SER A 17 17.57 1.84 17.98
N VAL A 18 17.97 2.92 18.65
CA VAL A 18 17.82 4.29 18.18
C VAL A 18 19.15 5.03 18.35
N GLU A 19 19.47 5.94 17.43
CA GLU A 19 20.66 6.81 17.52
C GLU A 19 20.59 7.75 18.73
N GLY A 20 19.39 8.27 19.00
CA GLY A 20 19.12 9.19 20.11
C GLY A 20 17.71 9.78 20.02
N PRO A 21 17.36 10.74 20.91
CA PRO A 21 16.11 11.48 20.83
C PRO A 21 15.92 12.13 19.46
N GLY A 22 14.72 12.02 18.87
CA GLY A 22 14.41 12.55 17.54
C GLY A 22 14.67 11.58 16.38
N TYR A 23 15.23 10.39 16.63
CA TYR A 23 15.49 9.35 15.62
C TYR A 23 14.70 8.06 15.86
N GLU A 24 13.55 8.15 16.53
CA GLU A 24 12.77 7.01 16.95
C GLU A 24 12.15 6.25 15.77
N ALA A 25 11.82 4.97 15.99
CA ALA A 25 11.23 4.12 14.96
C ALA A 25 9.95 4.70 14.35
N ARG A 26 9.16 5.50 15.11
CA ARG A 26 7.91 6.10 14.61
C ARG A 26 8.12 6.97 13.38
N ASN A 27 9.30 7.59 13.28
CA ASN A 27 9.65 8.49 12.19
C ASN A 27 9.78 7.78 10.84
N GLY A 28 9.92 6.45 10.82
CA GLY A 28 9.98 5.69 9.57
C GLY A 28 8.61 5.35 8.97
N ALA A 29 7.51 5.79 9.59
CA ALA A 29 6.16 5.60 9.05
C ALA A 29 5.23 6.76 9.43
N ASP A 30 5.78 7.94 9.69
CA ASP A 30 5.02 9.13 10.08
C ASP A 30 4.52 9.93 8.86
N GLY A 31 4.95 9.56 7.66
CA GLY A 31 4.57 10.21 6.40
C GLY A 31 5.35 11.50 6.12
N SER A 32 6.36 11.82 6.92
CA SER A 32 7.23 12.97 6.74
C SER A 32 8.53 12.57 6.06
N ARG A 33 8.98 13.37 5.10
CA ARG A 33 10.29 13.19 4.45
C ARG A 33 11.42 13.94 5.16
N ALA A 34 11.12 14.59 6.28
CA ALA A 34 12.07 15.41 7.05
C ALA A 34 12.50 14.75 8.37
N THR A 35 11.84 13.68 8.78
CA THR A 35 12.12 12.91 9.99
C THR A 35 12.59 11.52 9.58
N ARG A 36 13.48 10.91 10.37
CA ARG A 36 14.06 9.60 10.06
C ARG A 36 14.12 8.72 11.30
N TRP A 37 13.99 7.42 11.10
CA TRP A 37 14.53 6.46 12.06
C TRP A 37 16.02 6.29 11.78
N SER A 38 16.82 6.21 12.84
CA SER A 38 18.24 5.86 12.78
C SER A 38 18.58 4.86 13.87
N SER A 39 19.33 3.82 13.52
CA SER A 39 19.87 2.91 14.51
C SER A 39 20.98 3.56 15.33
N GLY A 40 21.26 3.02 16.50
CA GLY A 40 22.49 3.32 17.24
C GLY A 40 23.75 2.97 16.44
N HIS A 41 24.86 3.57 16.81
CA HIS A 41 26.17 3.37 16.20
C HIS A 41 26.84 2.11 16.78
N SER A 42 26.36 0.92 16.42
CA SER A 42 26.86 -0.36 16.99
C SER A 42 27.30 -1.33 15.91
N LEU A 43 28.57 -1.76 15.94
CA LEU A 43 29.14 -2.64 14.91
C LEU A 43 28.68 -4.12 14.98
N SER A 44 28.03 -4.57 16.07
CA SER A 44 27.93 -6.01 16.40
C SER A 44 26.59 -6.71 16.14
N THR A 45 25.55 -6.05 15.63
CA THR A 45 24.25 -6.72 15.34
C THR A 45 23.54 -6.17 14.11
N ALA A 46 22.82 -7.05 13.42
CA ALA A 46 21.89 -6.68 12.35
C ALA A 46 20.81 -5.74 12.89
N GLN A 47 20.78 -4.51 12.39
CA GLN A 47 19.80 -3.50 12.79
C GLN A 47 18.48 -3.71 12.06
N TRP A 48 17.38 -3.37 12.69
CA TRP A 48 16.06 -3.55 12.10
C TRP A 48 15.07 -2.47 12.50
N TRP A 49 14.12 -2.26 11.61
CA TRP A 49 12.93 -1.45 11.81
C TRP A 49 11.70 -2.30 11.50
N ARG A 50 10.65 -2.19 12.31
CA ARG A 50 9.43 -3.00 12.20
C ARG A 50 8.19 -2.15 12.38
N VAL A 51 7.14 -2.48 11.63
CA VAL A 51 5.78 -1.96 11.81
C VAL A 51 4.78 -3.07 12.18
N ASP A 52 3.83 -2.74 13.06
CA ASP A 52 2.60 -3.52 13.31
C ASP A 52 1.43 -2.92 12.52
N LEU A 53 0.93 -3.63 11.52
CA LEU A 53 -0.19 -3.19 10.68
C LEU A 53 -1.54 -3.18 11.43
N GLY A 54 -1.58 -3.64 12.69
CA GLY A 54 -2.74 -3.69 13.57
C GLY A 54 -3.60 -4.95 13.40
N SER A 55 -3.64 -5.52 12.20
CA SER A 55 -4.27 -6.81 11.91
C SER A 55 -3.58 -7.51 10.74
N ALA A 56 -3.90 -8.79 10.50
CA ALA A 56 -3.39 -9.50 9.33
C ALA A 56 -3.96 -8.87 8.04
N ARG A 57 -3.07 -8.53 7.11
CA ARG A 57 -3.38 -7.92 5.82
C ARG A 57 -2.63 -8.67 4.71
N THR A 58 -3.26 -8.78 3.54
CA THR A 58 -2.55 -9.23 2.34
C THR A 58 -1.65 -8.12 1.86
N ILE A 59 -0.34 -8.37 1.82
CA ILE A 59 0.68 -7.43 1.37
C ILE A 59 1.50 -8.05 0.24
N SER A 60 2.03 -7.23 -0.65
CA SER A 60 2.84 -7.70 -1.79
C SER A 60 3.95 -6.74 -2.19
N ARG A 61 4.07 -5.59 -1.52
CA ARG A 61 5.11 -4.61 -1.82
C ARG A 61 5.50 -3.82 -0.58
N VAL A 62 6.80 -3.54 -0.46
CA VAL A 62 7.37 -2.63 0.53
C VAL A 62 8.17 -1.57 -0.20
N VAL A 63 8.04 -0.31 0.21
CA VAL A 63 8.85 0.80 -0.29
C VAL A 63 9.67 1.33 0.86
N VAL A 64 10.98 1.45 0.68
CA VAL A 64 11.87 2.02 1.69
C VAL A 64 12.58 3.23 1.09
N ASN A 65 12.44 4.38 1.73
CA ASN A 65 13.17 5.60 1.40
C ASN A 65 14.39 5.69 2.34
N TRP A 66 15.56 5.28 1.84
CA TRP A 66 16.79 5.25 2.62
C TRP A 66 17.43 6.62 2.78
N GLU A 67 18.10 6.83 3.91
CA GLU A 67 19.04 7.94 4.11
C GLU A 67 20.46 7.50 3.68
N TRP A 68 21.48 8.36 3.76
CA TRP A 68 22.84 8.04 3.34
C TRP A 68 23.47 6.90 4.15
N ALA A 69 23.10 6.73 5.41
CA ALA A 69 23.40 5.54 6.19
C ALA A 69 22.48 4.36 5.82
N TYR A 70 22.41 3.98 4.56
CA TYR A 70 21.52 2.90 4.09
C TYR A 70 22.05 1.49 4.41
N ALA A 71 21.17 0.49 4.23
CA ALA A 71 21.57 -0.91 4.18
C ALA A 71 21.87 -1.33 2.73
N SER A 72 23.14 -1.65 2.41
CA SER A 72 23.52 -2.16 1.09
C SER A 72 23.03 -3.58 0.83
N LYS A 73 22.77 -4.36 1.89
CA LYS A 73 22.00 -5.60 1.84
C LYS A 73 20.99 -5.63 2.98
N TYR A 74 19.76 -5.99 2.66
CA TYR A 74 18.71 -6.14 3.67
C TYR A 74 17.68 -7.19 3.27
N GLN A 75 16.90 -7.63 4.26
CA GLN A 75 15.76 -8.51 4.07
C GLN A 75 14.48 -7.80 4.46
N ILE A 76 13.42 -8.05 3.69
CA ILE A 76 12.05 -7.76 4.09
C ILE A 76 11.50 -9.05 4.67
N GLN A 77 11.14 -9.04 5.95
CA GLN A 77 10.57 -10.17 6.66
C GLN A 77 9.15 -9.87 7.09
N THR A 78 8.31 -10.90 7.12
CA THR A 78 6.91 -10.81 7.54
C THR A 78 6.58 -11.82 8.61
N SER A 79 5.60 -11.48 9.45
CA SER A 79 5.11 -12.33 10.52
C SER A 79 3.61 -12.07 10.80
N SER A 80 2.90 -13.10 11.25
CA SER A 80 1.55 -12.99 11.79
C SER A 80 1.52 -12.81 13.31
N ASP A 81 2.55 -13.28 14.01
CA ASP A 81 2.58 -13.47 15.47
C ASP A 81 3.71 -12.72 16.18
N HIS A 82 4.56 -12.01 15.43
CA HIS A 82 5.75 -11.30 15.91
C HIS A 82 6.89 -12.20 16.44
N ARG A 83 6.72 -13.52 16.43
CA ARG A 83 7.67 -14.50 16.97
C ARG A 83 8.38 -15.24 15.84
N ARG A 84 7.64 -15.72 14.86
CA ARG A 84 8.16 -16.44 13.69
C ARG A 84 8.18 -15.50 12.50
N TRP A 85 9.36 -15.38 11.91
CA TRP A 85 9.61 -14.50 10.78
C TRP A 85 9.94 -15.32 9.54
N SER A 86 9.45 -14.85 8.40
CA SER A 86 9.77 -15.44 7.11
C SER A 86 10.20 -14.36 6.14
N THR A 87 11.24 -14.63 5.35
CA THR A 87 11.74 -13.67 4.37
C THR A 87 10.79 -13.59 3.18
N ALA A 88 10.34 -12.39 2.85
CA ALA A 88 9.55 -12.09 1.66
C ALA A 88 10.43 -11.66 0.49
N ALA A 89 11.53 -10.96 0.77
CA ALA A 89 12.52 -10.56 -0.23
C ALA A 89 13.89 -10.32 0.42
N THR A 90 14.95 -10.52 -0.36
CA THR A 90 16.32 -10.10 -0.07
C THR A 90 16.73 -9.09 -1.12
N VAL A 91 17.30 -7.96 -0.71
CA VAL A 91 17.60 -6.84 -1.60
C VAL A 91 19.07 -6.44 -1.43
N THR A 92 19.73 -6.17 -2.55
CA THR A 92 21.06 -5.54 -2.62
C THR A 92 20.91 -4.19 -3.29
N LEU A 93 21.51 -3.15 -2.71
CA LEU A 93 21.45 -1.79 -3.22
C LEU A 93 22.84 -1.25 -3.58
N PRO A 94 23.01 -0.62 -4.75
CA PRO A 94 24.27 0.00 -5.14
C PRO A 94 24.51 1.37 -4.46
N GLY A 95 23.48 1.95 -3.83
CA GLY A 95 23.52 3.28 -3.23
C GLY A 95 22.24 3.59 -2.45
N ALA A 96 22.28 4.65 -1.64
CA ALA A 96 21.11 5.19 -0.96
C ALA A 96 20.08 5.68 -1.99
N ARG A 97 18.82 5.26 -1.82
CA ARG A 97 17.72 5.59 -2.73
C ARG A 97 16.37 5.27 -2.10
N GLU A 98 15.30 5.71 -2.74
CA GLU A 98 14.01 5.05 -2.58
C GLU A 98 14.01 3.71 -3.36
N GLN A 99 13.59 2.64 -2.70
CA GLN A 99 13.52 1.29 -3.26
C GLN A 99 12.15 0.66 -3.02
N ALA A 100 11.40 0.45 -4.10
CA ALA A 100 10.20 -0.37 -4.10
C ALA A 100 10.55 -1.85 -4.38
N THR A 101 10.09 -2.75 -3.53
CA THR A 101 10.34 -4.19 -3.64
C THR A 101 9.02 -4.94 -3.59
N SER A 102 8.66 -5.57 -4.70
CA SER A 102 7.47 -6.43 -4.82
C SER A 102 7.83 -7.89 -4.57
N PHE A 103 6.86 -8.66 -4.06
CA PHE A 103 6.97 -10.10 -3.81
C PHE A 103 5.58 -10.74 -3.91
N SER A 104 5.53 -12.07 -3.94
CA SER A 104 4.26 -12.82 -4.00
C SER A 104 3.31 -12.41 -2.86
N PRO A 105 2.03 -12.09 -3.14
CA PRO A 105 1.07 -11.68 -2.13
C PRO A 105 1.00 -12.67 -0.96
N ARG A 106 1.03 -12.14 0.27
CA ARG A 106 0.99 -12.96 1.48
C ARG A 106 0.32 -12.25 2.64
N GLN A 107 -0.27 -13.02 3.55
CA GLN A 107 -0.85 -12.49 4.78
C GLN A 107 0.26 -12.17 5.80
N ALA A 108 0.22 -10.98 6.38
CA ALA A 108 1.12 -10.55 7.43
C ALA A 108 0.45 -9.51 8.33
N ARG A 109 0.80 -9.50 9.63
CA ARG A 109 0.47 -8.40 10.53
C ARG A 109 1.69 -7.53 10.81
N TYR A 110 2.87 -8.14 10.90
CA TYR A 110 4.12 -7.44 11.16
C TYR A 110 5.01 -7.51 9.92
N VAL A 111 5.66 -6.39 9.63
CA VAL A 111 6.68 -6.30 8.57
C VAL A 111 7.92 -5.70 9.19
N ARG A 112 9.08 -6.29 8.91
CA ARG A 112 10.37 -5.84 9.42
C ARG A 112 11.39 -5.77 8.29
N ILE A 113 12.15 -4.69 8.27
CA ILE A 113 13.32 -4.49 7.41
C ILE A 113 14.54 -4.82 8.25
N VAL A 114 15.34 -5.80 7.82
CA VAL A 114 16.54 -6.27 8.53
C VAL A 114 17.77 -5.92 7.71
N ALA A 115 18.57 -4.98 8.18
CA ALA A 115 19.83 -4.63 7.56
C ALA A 115 20.88 -5.70 7.88
N THR A 116 21.29 -6.44 6.85
CA THR A 116 22.30 -7.50 6.96
C THR A 116 23.69 -7.01 6.55
N THR A 117 23.76 -5.97 5.73
CA THR A 117 25.00 -5.23 5.45
C THR A 117 24.66 -3.76 5.36
N ARG A 118 25.40 -2.95 6.11
CA ARG A 118 25.31 -1.49 6.13
C ARG A 118 26.58 -0.88 5.54
N VAL A 119 26.48 0.37 5.11
CA VAL A 119 27.63 1.11 4.58
C VAL A 119 28.35 1.97 5.63
N LEU A 120 27.63 2.46 6.65
CA LEU A 120 28.19 3.29 7.72
C LEU A 120 28.07 2.56 9.07
N ASN A 121 28.33 3.25 10.18
CA ASN A 121 28.23 2.68 11.54
C ASN A 121 26.77 2.55 12.03
N ASN A 122 25.81 3.18 11.36
CA ASN A 122 24.38 3.12 11.59
C ASN A 122 23.60 2.69 10.33
N VAL A 123 22.28 2.54 10.50
CA VAL A 123 21.30 2.33 9.44
C VAL A 123 20.16 3.33 9.63
N SER A 124 19.78 4.03 8.57
CA SER A 124 18.77 5.08 8.64
C SER A 124 17.83 5.08 7.44
N LEU A 125 16.55 5.32 7.69
CA LEU A 125 15.52 5.48 6.67
C LEU A 125 14.60 6.65 7.02
N TRP A 126 14.21 7.39 6.00
CA TRP A 126 13.21 8.46 6.10
C TRP A 126 11.83 7.85 6.25
N GLU A 127 11.45 6.89 5.40
CA GLU A 127 10.11 6.31 5.39
C GLU A 127 10.13 4.84 4.92
N ALA A 128 9.20 4.04 5.43
CA ALA A 128 8.97 2.66 5.05
C ALA A 128 7.46 2.39 4.90
N GLY A 129 7.03 2.21 3.66
CA GLY A 129 5.64 1.92 3.31
C GLY A 129 5.38 0.44 3.03
N VAL A 130 4.19 -0.04 3.38
CA VAL A 130 3.72 -1.41 3.10
C VAL A 130 2.43 -1.34 2.29
N TYR A 131 2.35 -2.10 1.20
CA TYR A 131 1.25 -2.02 0.25
C TYR A 131 0.68 -3.40 -0.07
N GLY A 132 -0.64 -3.45 -0.25
CA GLY A 132 -1.34 -4.62 -0.76
C GLY A 132 -1.14 -4.81 -2.27
N PRO A 133 -1.65 -5.91 -2.82
CA PRO A 133 -1.70 -6.12 -4.27
C PRO A 133 -2.44 -4.97 -4.93
N VAL A 134 -1.94 -4.53 -6.09
CA VAL A 134 -2.72 -3.65 -6.97
C VAL A 134 -3.97 -4.43 -7.33
N GLN A 135 -5.12 -3.97 -6.84
CA GLN A 135 -6.38 -4.50 -7.31
C GLN A 135 -6.53 -3.99 -8.74
N SER A 136 -6.21 -4.86 -9.70
CA SER A 136 -6.63 -4.68 -11.09
C SER A 136 -8.15 -4.61 -11.05
N GLY A 137 -8.67 -3.38 -10.96
CA GLY A 137 -10.10 -3.13 -10.98
C GLY A 137 -10.68 -3.89 -12.15
N THR A 138 -11.54 -4.86 -11.86
CA THR A 138 -12.24 -5.61 -12.88
C THR A 138 -13.18 -4.64 -13.59
N VAL A 139 -12.68 -4.01 -14.66
CA VAL A 139 -13.47 -3.19 -15.60
C VAL A 139 -14.62 -4.02 -16.22
N THR A 140 -14.61 -5.34 -16.06
CA THR A 140 -15.69 -6.24 -16.48
C THR A 140 -17.02 -6.00 -15.73
N GLY A 141 -16.99 -5.42 -14.52
CA GLY A 141 -18.21 -5.11 -13.75
C GLY A 141 -18.97 -3.85 -14.21
N GLN A 142 -18.29 -2.88 -14.82
CA GLN A 142 -18.90 -1.61 -15.21
C GLN A 142 -19.56 -1.65 -16.60
N ARG A 143 -19.17 -2.58 -17.48
CA ARG A 143 -19.92 -2.84 -18.72
C ARG A 143 -21.30 -3.47 -18.46
N ALA A 144 -21.44 -4.29 -17.41
CA ALA A 144 -22.71 -4.92 -17.05
C ALA A 144 -23.72 -3.92 -16.42
N GLN A 145 -23.24 -2.91 -15.70
CA GLN A 145 -24.10 -1.87 -15.12
C GLN A 145 -24.60 -0.86 -16.17
N ALA A 146 -23.75 -0.45 -17.14
CA ALA A 146 -24.17 0.42 -18.23
C ALA A 146 -25.23 -0.22 -19.15
N ALA A 147 -25.15 -1.55 -19.36
CA ALA A 147 -26.14 -2.30 -20.15
C ALA A 147 -27.52 -2.41 -19.46
N ARG A 148 -27.55 -2.45 -18.12
CA ARG A 148 -28.80 -2.53 -17.33
C ARG A 148 -29.57 -1.21 -17.32
N THR A 149 -28.89 -0.07 -17.33
CA THR A 149 -29.54 1.25 -17.34
C THR A 149 -30.14 1.57 -18.72
N LYS A 150 -29.42 1.23 -19.81
CA LYS A 150 -29.93 1.39 -21.19
C LYS A 150 -31.17 0.53 -21.45
N GLY A 151 -31.16 -0.72 -21.00
CA GLY A 151 -32.31 -1.63 -21.13
C GLY A 151 -33.54 -1.28 -20.28
N ARG A 152 -33.40 -0.42 -19.24
CA ARG A 152 -34.52 0.09 -18.44
C ARG A 152 -35.12 1.36 -19.04
N GLN A 153 -34.30 2.24 -19.61
CA GLN A 153 -34.75 3.44 -20.34
C GLN A 153 -35.51 3.08 -21.64
N GLU A 154 -35.04 2.10 -22.40
CA GLU A 154 -35.73 1.67 -23.64
C GLU A 154 -37.10 1.02 -23.38
N ARG A 155 -37.28 0.34 -22.24
CA ARG A 155 -38.56 -0.24 -21.83
C ARG A 155 -39.56 0.84 -21.36
N CYS A 156 -39.08 1.86 -20.68
CA CYS A 156 -39.90 3.01 -20.29
C CYS A 156 -40.38 3.81 -21.53
N GLY A 157 -39.51 3.98 -22.53
CA GLY A 157 -39.85 4.66 -23.79
C GLY A 157 -40.87 3.92 -24.66
N ARG A 158 -40.92 2.59 -24.64
CA ARG A 158 -41.91 1.80 -25.40
C ARG A 158 -43.29 1.76 -24.73
N ALA A 159 -43.35 1.71 -23.40
CA ALA A 159 -44.61 1.76 -22.66
C ALA A 159 -45.31 3.12 -22.82
N ALA A 160 -44.56 4.22 -22.73
CA ALA A 160 -45.11 5.58 -22.90
C ALA A 160 -45.71 5.82 -24.30
N ARG A 161 -45.07 5.29 -25.37
CA ARG A 161 -45.58 5.44 -26.75
C ARG A 161 -46.85 4.62 -27.02
N ARG A 162 -47.05 3.48 -26.35
CA ARG A 162 -48.29 2.69 -26.47
C ARG A 162 -49.47 3.35 -25.74
N LEU A 163 -49.22 4.03 -24.61
CA LEU A 163 -50.27 4.78 -23.89
C LEU A 163 -50.69 6.05 -24.65
N ALA A 164 -49.73 6.82 -25.17
CA ALA A 164 -50.03 8.07 -25.89
C ALA A 164 -50.85 7.85 -27.18
N ARG A 165 -50.64 6.71 -27.87
CA ARG A 165 -51.43 6.33 -29.07
C ARG A 165 -52.86 5.90 -28.76
N ARG A 166 -53.17 5.46 -27.54
CA ARG A 166 -54.53 5.09 -27.13
C ARG A 166 -55.40 6.27 -26.70
N HIS A 167 -54.78 7.40 -26.33
CA HIS A 167 -55.49 8.54 -25.73
C HIS A 167 -55.28 9.89 -26.45
N HIS A 168 -54.57 9.93 -27.58
CA HIS A 168 -54.25 11.17 -28.32
C HIS A 168 -53.64 12.29 -27.46
N VAL A 169 -52.82 11.93 -26.46
CA VAL A 169 -52.16 12.90 -25.56
C VAL A 169 -50.69 13.11 -25.96
N ARG A 170 -50.21 14.36 -25.91
CA ARG A 170 -48.79 14.72 -26.13
C ARG A 170 -47.89 14.12 -25.04
N LEU A 171 -46.75 13.55 -25.44
CA LEU A 171 -45.75 12.95 -24.55
C LEU A 171 -44.96 14.04 -23.76
N PRO A 172 -44.64 13.82 -22.47
CA PRO A 172 -43.79 14.74 -21.70
C PRO A 172 -42.31 14.68 -22.14
N ALA A 173 -41.64 15.83 -22.12
CA ALA A 173 -40.33 16.10 -22.73
C ALA A 173 -39.11 15.36 -22.12
N ARG A 174 -39.28 14.48 -21.12
CA ARG A 174 -38.15 13.81 -20.45
C ARG A 174 -37.58 12.58 -21.19
N CYS A 175 -37.95 12.36 -22.45
CA CYS A 175 -37.52 11.19 -23.23
C CYS A 175 -36.69 11.52 -24.49
N ALA A 176 -36.26 12.78 -24.68
CA ALA A 176 -35.32 13.15 -25.75
C ALA A 176 -33.95 13.45 -25.11
N GLY A 177 -33.09 12.45 -25.03
CA GLY A 177 -31.70 12.62 -24.57
C GLY A 177 -30.74 12.21 -25.68
N SER A 178 -29.93 13.18 -26.12
CA SER A 178 -28.60 12.96 -26.72
C SER A 178 -27.56 12.94 -25.61
#